data_AF-T1CNU1-F1
#
_entry.id   AF-T1CNU1-F1
#
_cell.length_a   1.000
_cell.length_b   1.000
_cell.length_c   1.000
_cell.angle_alpha   90.00
_cell.angle_beta   90.00
_cell.angle_gamma   90.00
#
_symmetry.space_group_name_H-M   'P 1'
#
loop_
_entity.id
_entity.type
_entity.pdbx_description
1 polymer ?
#
loop_
_entity_poly.entity_id
_entity_poly.type
_entity_poly.pdbx_seq_one_letter_code
_entity_poly.pdbx_strand_id
1 'polypeptide(L)' 'SSLELQVMNQAGVRTEKLWFNFTPDRVHWARYAGRNHTHRQTIKRRAETWARRYAAMPPAERLAVLAGLMAVEAGE' A
#
# COMPACT_ATOMS: atom_id res chain seq x y z
N SER A 1 15.30 8.76 -0.12
CA SER A 1 16.04 7.75 0.69
C SER A 1 17.09 7.09 -0.20
N SER A 2 18.06 6.36 0.36
CA SER A 2 19.09 5.65 -0.43
C SER A 2 19.39 4.28 0.15
N LEU A 3 19.71 3.30 -0.70
CA LEU A 3 20.12 1.94 -0.31
C LEU A 3 21.51 1.63 -0.88
N GLU A 4 22.37 1.02 -0.09
CA GLU A 4 23.70 0.56 -0.51
C GLU A 4 23.72 -0.97 -0.58
N LEU A 5 24.25 -1.51 -1.68
CA LEU A 5 24.31 -2.94 -1.97
C LEU A 5 25.72 -3.32 -2.43
N GLN A 6 26.17 -4.51 -2.04
CA GLN A 6 27.35 -5.13 -2.64
C GLN A 6 26.92 -6.06 -3.76
N VAL A 7 27.38 -5.79 -4.98
CA VAL A 7 27.02 -6.55 -6.18
C VAL A 7 28.29 -7.08 -6.83
N MET A 8 28.25 -8.34 -7.28
CA MET A 8 29.31 -8.89 -8.12
C MET A 8 29.17 -8.33 -9.53
N ASN A 9 30.22 -7.69 -10.04
CA ASN A 9 30.33 -7.33 -11.44
C ASN A 9 31.50 -8.07 -12.10
N GLN A 10 31.72 -7.84 -13.39
CA GLN A 10 32.80 -8.51 -14.13
C GLN A 10 34.21 -8.21 -13.59
N ALA A 11 34.38 -7.10 -12.85
CA ALA A 11 35.64 -6.67 -12.24
C ALA A 11 35.68 -6.93 -10.71
N GLY A 12 34.79 -7.77 -10.19
CA GLY A 12 34.71 -8.13 -8.78
C GLY A 12 33.55 -7.47 -8.02
N VAL A 13 33.57 -7.56 -6.69
CA VAL A 13 32.51 -6.99 -5.84
C VAL A 13 32.66 -5.48 -5.75
N ARG A 14 31.57 -4.74 -5.99
CA ARG A 14 31.51 -3.29 -5.82
C ARG A 14 30.33 -2.89 -4.93
N THR A 15 30.51 -1.82 -4.17
CA THR A 15 29.41 -1.16 -3.45
C THR A 15 28.72 -0.17 -4.38
N GLU A 16 27.43 -0.37 -4.62
CA GLU A 16 26.59 0.52 -5.40
C GLU A 16 25.58 1.25 -4.50
N LYS A 17 25.24 2.48 -4.85
CA LYS A 17 24.28 3.32 -4.12
C LYS A 17 23.09 3.69 -5.00
N LEU A 18 21.90 3.25 -4.60
CA LEU A 18 20.65 3.52 -5.29
C LEU A 18 19.90 4.64 -4.57
N TRP A 19 19.47 5.65 -5.33
CA TRP A 19 18.70 6.79 -4.83
C TRP A 19 17.22 6.62 -5.18
N PHE A 20 16.35 6.84 -4.20
CA PHE A 20 14.91 6.76 -4.39
C PHE A 20 14.24 8.11 -4.15
N ASN A 21 13.34 8.46 -5.09
CA ASN A 21 12.40 9.59 -4.97
C ASN A 21 11.11 9.18 -4.24
N PHE A 22 11.05 7.96 -3.71
CA PHE A 22 9.90 7.42 -2.97
C PHE A 22 10.39 6.61 -1.76
N THR A 23 9.46 6.22 -0.89
CA THR A 23 9.77 5.33 0.24
C THR A 23 9.71 3.88 -0.25
N PRO A 24 10.84 3.16 -0.36
CA PRO A 24 10.92 1.88 -1.05
C PRO A 24 10.02 0.78 -0.46
N ASP A 25 9.70 0.85 0.83
CA ASP A 25 8.83 -0.14 1.50
C ASP A 25 7.34 0.19 1.42
N ARG A 26 6.96 1.32 0.81
CA ARG A 26 5.55 1.72 0.71
C ARG A 26 4.90 1.01 -0.47
N VAL A 27 3.87 0.21 -0.20
CA VAL A 27 3.02 -0.35 -1.25
C VAL A 27 2.20 0.77 -1.87
N HIS A 28 2.55 1.17 -3.09
CA HIS A 28 1.88 2.26 -3.82
C HIS A 28 0.57 1.86 -4.50
N TRP A 29 0.25 0.56 -4.52
CA TRP A 29 -0.94 0.06 -5.18
C TRP A 29 -1.58 -1.06 -4.38
N ALA A 30 -2.89 -0.95 -4.12
CA ALA A 30 -3.63 -1.88 -3.26
C ALA A 30 -3.50 -3.36 -3.68
N ARG A 31 -3.22 -3.65 -4.95
CA ARG A 31 -3.01 -5.02 -5.47
C ARG A 31 -1.82 -5.74 -4.83
N TYR A 32 -0.83 -5.00 -4.34
CA TYR A 32 0.35 -5.58 -3.68
C TYR A 32 0.22 -5.61 -2.16
N ALA A 33 -0.91 -5.17 -1.59
CA ALA A 33 -1.14 -5.24 -0.16
C ALA A 33 -1.25 -6.71 0.29
N GLY A 34 -0.42 -7.12 1.24
CA GLY A 34 -0.47 -8.44 1.87
C GLY A 34 0.75 -9.33 1.60
N ARG A 35 1.29 -9.90 2.69
CA ARG A 35 2.53 -10.68 2.74
C ARG A 35 2.57 -11.98 1.91
N ASN A 36 1.44 -12.59 1.60
CA ASN A 36 1.37 -13.86 0.87
C ASN A 36 0.02 -14.04 0.14
N HIS A 37 -0.13 -15.11 -0.64
CA HIS A 37 -1.36 -15.36 -1.43
C HIS A 37 -2.61 -15.36 -0.56
N THR A 38 -2.62 -16.10 0.55
CA THR A 38 -3.76 -16.18 1.47
C THR A 38 -4.11 -14.82 2.06
N HIS A 39 -3.11 -14.05 2.51
CA HIS A 39 -3.32 -12.72 3.07
C HIS A 39 -3.92 -11.76 2.03
N ARG A 40 -3.44 -11.80 0.78
CA ARG A 40 -4.02 -11.04 -0.33
C ARG A 40 -5.50 -11.38 -0.55
N GLN A 41 -5.86 -12.67 -0.52
CA GLN A 41 -7.26 -13.09 -0.64
C GLN A 41 -8.12 -12.63 0.54
N THR A 42 -7.59 -12.63 1.77
CA THR A 42 -8.29 -12.09 2.95
C THR A 42 -8.55 -10.59 2.81
N ILE A 43 -7.54 -9.81 2.41
CA ILE A 43 -7.68 -8.35 2.17
C ILE A 43 -8.74 -8.10 1.10
N LYS A 44 -8.69 -8.84 -0.01
CA LYS A 44 -9.67 -8.74 -1.10
C LYS A 44 -11.11 -8.98 -0.60
N ARG A 45 -11.36 -10.07 0.12
CA ARG A 45 -12.70 -10.37 0.68
C ARG A 45 -13.18 -9.31 1.67
N ARG A 46 -12.28 -8.78 2.51
CA ARG A 46 -12.61 -7.69 3.43
C ARG A 46 -13.01 -6.44 2.65
N ALA A 47 -12.22 -6.04 1.66
CA ALA A 47 -12.52 -4.88 0.82
C ALA A 47 -13.89 -5.03 0.10
N GLU A 48 -14.17 -6.19 -0.50
CA GLU A 48 -15.46 -6.49 -1.14
C GLU A 48 -16.64 -6.40 -0.15
N THR A 49 -16.45 -6.91 1.08
CA THR A 49 -17.48 -6.85 2.12
C THR A 49 -17.76 -5.41 2.56
N TRP A 50 -16.71 -4.62 2.77
CA TRP A 50 -16.82 -3.20 3.10
C TRP A 50 -17.50 -2.41 1.98
N ALA A 51 -17.10 -2.64 0.73
CA ALA A 51 -17.71 -1.99 -0.44
C ALA A 51 -19.21 -2.28 -0.54
N ARG A 52 -19.62 -3.55 -0.31
CA ARG A 52 -21.05 -3.91 -0.30
C ARG A 52 -21.83 -3.18 0.79
N ARG A 53 -21.27 -3.13 2.01
CA ARG A 53 -21.91 -2.41 3.13
C ARG A 53 -22.02 -0.91 2.85
N TYR A 54 -20.94 -0.31 2.36
CA TYR A 54 -20.92 1.10 1.98
C TYR A 54 -21.93 1.43 0.88
N ALA A 55 -22.02 0.59 -0.15
CA ALA A 55 -22.98 0.77 -1.24
C ALA A 55 -24.45 0.69 -0.76
N ALA A 56 -24.73 -0.10 0.27
CA ALA A 56 -26.06 -0.23 0.84
C ALA A 56 -26.50 0.96 1.73
N MET A 57 -25.58 1.83 2.12
CA MET A 57 -25.89 3.00 2.96
C MET A 57 -26.62 4.11 2.17
N PRO A 58 -27.48 4.90 2.82
CA PRO A 58 -28.01 6.15 2.27
C PRO A 58 -26.89 7.12 1.81
N PRO A 59 -27.14 8.00 0.82
CA PRO A 59 -26.12 8.89 0.30
C PRO A 59 -25.42 9.78 1.34
N ALA A 60 -26.17 10.29 2.32
CA ALA A 60 -25.61 11.14 3.37
C ALA A 60 -24.63 10.38 4.29
N GLU A 61 -24.98 9.14 4.65
CA GLU A 61 -24.11 8.27 5.46
C GLU A 61 -22.82 7.91 4.70
N ARG A 62 -22.91 7.63 3.40
CA ARG A 62 -21.73 7.40 2.55
C ARG A 62 -20.79 8.60 2.57
N LEU A 63 -21.33 9.81 2.44
CA LEU A 63 -20.53 11.04 2.48
C LEU A 63 -19.84 11.22 3.84
N ALA A 64 -20.55 10.97 4.94
CA ALA A 64 -19.98 11.04 6.29
C ALA A 64 -18.84 10.03 6.49
N VAL A 65 -19.02 8.79 6.05
CA VAL A 65 -17.98 7.74 6.11
C VAL A 65 -16.77 8.13 5.26
N LEU A 66 -16.97 8.65 4.05
CA LEU A 66 -15.89 9.10 3.19
C LEU A 66 -15.08 10.23 3.84
N ALA A 67 -15.75 11.20 4.47
CA ALA A 67 -15.08 12.28 5.20
C ALA A 67 -14.22 11.72 6.36
N GLY A 68 -14.74 10.76 7.12
CA GLY A 68 -13.98 10.10 8.19
C GLY A 68 -12.74 9.33 7.67
N LEU A 69 -12.85 8.63 6.54
CA LEU A 69 -11.70 7.96 5.91
C LEU A 69 -10.63 8.97 5.46
N MET A 70 -11.04 10.09 4.87
CA MET A 70 -10.13 11.15 4.44
C MET A 70 -9.40 11.80 5.62
N ALA A 71 -10.07 12.00 6.76
CA ALA A 71 -9.46 12.53 7.98
C ALA A 71 -8.34 11.62 8.50
N VAL A 72 -8.57 10.30 8.55
CA VAL A 72 -7.56 9.31 8.96
C VAL A 72 -6.32 9.36 8.05
N GLU A 73 -6.52 9.45 6.73
CA GLU A 73 -5.39 9.50 5.78
C GLU A 73 -4.66 10.85 5.78
N ALA A 74 -5.32 11.93 6.20
CA ALA A 74 -4.69 13.24 6.42
C ALA A 74 -3.83 13.28 7.68
N GLY A 75 -3.91 12.27 8.56
CA GLY A 75 -3.12 12.16 9.78
C GLY A 75 -3.70 12.87 10.99
N GLU A 76 -5.03 13.07 11.04
CA GLU A 76 -5.75 13.44 12.28
C GLU A 76 -5.89 12.26 13.25
#